data_AF-A0A496Z0U2-F1
#
_entry.id   AF-A0A496Z0U2-F1
#
_cell.length_a   1.000
_cell.length_b   1.000
_cell.length_c   1.000
_cell.angle_alpha   90.00
_cell.angle_beta   90.00
_cell.angle_gamma   90.00
#
_symmetry.space_group_name_H-M   'P 1'
#
loop_
_entity.id
_entity.type
_entity.pdbx_description
1 polymer ?
#
loop_
_entity_poly.entity_id
_entity_poly.type
_entity_poly.pdbx_seq_one_letter_code
_entity_poly.pdbx_strand_id
1 'polypeptide(L)'
;MKIPFFSEKTFSRSKRANRSPMPRHADFSLISHFAEAFNMLRTNIRFAKLDTPIKVLLVTGAAPREGKTTVAVNLAESYAFSGQKVLLVECDLRLLTFKDLFPSDPKKGLSSLISETFDTPVEKGDLGRLSMGDLMTLIDLQEKTGTLTIANHSDAYQFSFERGKLVASVWKNRPKDKRLAAVLISSGRITEEQAGEALNRAAETGQRLGFILVNMGIVSPDHLRGPIRLQIMDTLSRAFNLSEARYHFETSSHVMYERNLIDPIGFRDILTDEVPGLRIRPFLYDQIAASTIETDIKNLHVLPGGPTPPNPSEMLGSRRMAALMSMLKDAFNYDVLIIDSPPVTSVSDASILSALSDGVIMVVGAGGVNRAIIHKAVDQLKQANAPILGFVLNRMNPKEERYYYRYYYKYRDYYYKGKKSSKE
;
A
#
# COMPACT_ATOMS: atom_id res chain seq x y z
N MET A 1 -42.08 25.98 -30.32
CA MET A 1 -40.90 26.82 -30.65
C MET A 1 -41.06 28.15 -29.92
N LYS A 2 -39.97 28.71 -29.38
CA LYS A 2 -39.86 29.74 -28.31
C LYS A 2 -39.94 29.19 -26.88
N ILE A 3 -38.80 29.32 -26.18
CA ILE A 3 -38.55 28.97 -24.78
C ILE A 3 -38.83 30.21 -23.91
N PRO A 4 -39.52 30.08 -22.77
CA PRO A 4 -39.70 31.18 -21.82
C PRO A 4 -38.64 31.20 -20.72
N PHE A 5 -38.40 32.41 -20.21
CA PHE A 5 -37.64 32.76 -19.02
C PHE A 5 -38.45 32.52 -17.73
N PHE A 6 -37.79 32.01 -16.69
CA PHE A 6 -38.04 32.16 -15.24
C PHE A 6 -36.72 31.81 -14.53
N SER A 7 -36.30 32.30 -13.37
CA SER A 7 -36.51 33.48 -12.53
C SER A 7 -35.47 33.35 -11.40
N GLU A 8 -34.93 34.44 -10.88
CA GLU A 8 -33.97 34.42 -9.76
C GLU A 8 -34.55 33.71 -8.52
N LYS A 9 -33.78 32.76 -7.96
CA LYS A 9 -33.83 32.39 -6.54
C LYS A 9 -32.42 32.41 -5.95
N THR A 10 -32.17 33.52 -5.28
CA THR A 10 -31.36 33.69 -4.07
C THR A 10 -30.75 32.39 -3.48
N PHE A 11 -29.47 32.16 -3.77
CA PHE A 11 -28.59 31.43 -2.84
C PHE A 11 -27.64 32.45 -2.22
N SER A 12 -27.73 32.60 -0.90
CA SER A 12 -26.81 33.44 -0.11
C SER A 12 -25.39 32.86 -0.20
N ARG A 13 -24.63 33.34 -1.18
CA ARG A 13 -23.18 33.12 -1.22
C ARG A 13 -22.56 33.89 -0.06
N SER A 14 -22.23 33.14 1.00
CA SER A 14 -21.28 33.61 1.99
C SER A 14 -19.97 33.98 1.28
N LYS A 15 -19.44 35.15 1.62
CA LYS A 15 -18.21 35.74 1.09
C LYS A 15 -17.02 34.78 1.30
N ARG A 16 -16.78 33.82 0.41
CA ARG A 16 -15.48 33.15 0.28
C ARG A 16 -14.67 33.86 -0.81
N ALA A 17 -13.42 34.18 -0.46
CA ALA A 17 -12.50 34.98 -1.24
C ALA A 17 -12.42 34.57 -2.72
N ASN A 18 -12.41 35.59 -3.58
CA ASN A 18 -12.30 35.54 -5.03
C ASN A 18 -10.95 34.91 -5.46
N ARG A 19 -10.85 33.57 -5.42
CA ARG A 19 -9.73 32.82 -6.00
C ARG A 19 -10.20 32.17 -7.29
N SER A 20 -9.51 32.45 -8.39
CA SER A 20 -9.68 31.71 -9.63
C SER A 20 -9.51 30.21 -9.35
N PRO A 21 -10.30 29.33 -10.00
CA PRO A 21 -10.17 27.89 -9.83
C PRO A 21 -8.75 27.42 -10.20
N MET A 22 -8.30 26.33 -9.57
CA MET A 22 -6.99 25.74 -9.88
C MET A 22 -6.97 25.31 -11.36
N PRO A 23 -5.94 25.69 -12.15
CA PRO A 23 -5.83 25.21 -13.52
C PRO A 23 -5.62 23.69 -13.55
N ARG A 24 -6.40 23.01 -14.39
CA ARG A 24 -6.32 21.56 -14.62
C ARG A 24 -5.82 21.30 -16.03
N HIS A 25 -4.94 20.33 -16.22
CA HIS A 25 -4.36 19.94 -17.49
C HIS A 25 -5.47 19.47 -18.44
N ALA A 26 -6.50 18.82 -17.89
CA ALA A 26 -7.71 18.44 -18.61
C ALA A 26 -8.49 19.62 -19.23
N ASP A 27 -8.37 20.84 -18.68
CA ASP A 27 -9.07 22.02 -19.21
C ASP A 27 -8.35 22.67 -20.41
N PHE A 28 -7.14 22.22 -20.72
CA PHE A 28 -6.32 22.81 -21.79
C PHE A 28 -6.24 21.91 -23.02
N SER A 29 -6.23 22.53 -24.20
CA SER A 29 -5.91 21.82 -25.44
C SER A 29 -4.51 21.21 -25.38
N LEU A 30 -4.29 20.11 -26.10
CA LEU A 30 -2.99 19.41 -26.20
C LEU A 30 -1.83 20.32 -26.67
N ILE A 31 -2.13 21.47 -27.27
CA ILE A 31 -1.13 22.43 -27.81
C ILE A 31 -0.83 23.55 -26.79
N SER A 32 -1.49 23.55 -25.62
CA SER A 32 -1.25 24.53 -24.56
C SER A 32 0.14 24.38 -23.95
N HIS A 33 0.85 25.49 -23.76
CA HIS A 33 2.14 25.53 -23.06
C HIS A 33 2.08 24.90 -21.66
N PHE A 34 0.95 25.05 -20.98
CA PHE A 34 0.71 24.49 -19.66
C PHE A 34 0.63 22.96 -19.71
N ALA A 35 -0.16 22.40 -20.64
CA ALA A 35 -0.29 20.95 -20.80
C ALA A 35 1.04 20.31 -21.23
N GLU A 36 1.73 20.95 -22.19
CA GLU A 36 3.03 20.47 -22.68
C GLU A 36 4.10 20.47 -21.58
N ALA A 37 4.08 21.43 -20.65
CA ALA A 37 5.01 21.44 -19.52
C ALA A 37 4.85 20.19 -18.62
N PHE A 38 3.62 19.73 -18.38
CA PHE A 38 3.38 18.50 -17.61
C PHE A 38 3.70 17.24 -18.41
N ASN A 39 3.46 17.23 -19.73
CA ASN A 39 3.90 16.13 -20.60
C ASN A 39 5.44 15.99 -20.62
N MET A 40 6.16 17.11 -20.66
CA MET A 40 7.61 17.15 -20.53
C MET A 40 8.05 16.66 -19.14
N LEU A 41 7.39 17.12 -18.06
CA LEU A 41 7.68 16.67 -16.71
C LEU A 41 7.53 15.15 -16.56
N ARG A 42 6.40 14.57 -16.99
CA ARG A 42 6.15 13.12 -17.01
C ARG A 42 7.26 12.38 -17.75
N THR A 43 7.65 12.89 -18.91
CA THR A 43 8.71 12.29 -19.75
C THR A 43 10.06 12.32 -19.03
N ASN A 44 10.43 13.45 -18.42
CA ASN A 44 11.68 13.59 -17.67
C ASN A 44 11.74 12.65 -16.45
N ILE A 45 10.62 12.46 -15.74
CA ILE A 45 10.55 11.52 -14.61
C ILE A 45 10.83 10.09 -15.07
N ARG A 46 10.27 9.68 -16.22
CA ARG A 46 10.55 8.36 -16.81
C ARG A 46 12.03 8.20 -17.16
N PHE A 47 12.69 9.25 -17.65
CA PHE A 47 14.11 9.22 -17.98
C PHE A 47 15.03 9.26 -16.74
N ALA A 48 14.56 9.78 -15.61
CA ALA A 48 15.33 9.84 -14.37
C ALA A 48 15.69 8.44 -13.81
N LYS A 49 14.89 7.42 -14.11
CA LYS A 49 15.20 6.00 -13.84
C LYS A 49 14.79 5.14 -15.03
N LEU A 50 15.71 4.97 -15.99
CA LEU A 50 15.48 4.15 -17.18
C LEU A 50 15.30 2.66 -16.86
N ASP A 51 16.07 2.15 -15.88
CA ASP A 51 16.13 0.71 -15.59
C ASP A 51 15.02 0.22 -14.64
N THR A 52 14.42 1.14 -13.86
CA THR A 52 13.40 0.80 -12.87
C THR A 52 12.22 1.77 -12.97
N PRO A 53 10.99 1.28 -13.24
CA PRO A 53 9.83 2.16 -13.32
C PRO A 53 9.54 2.78 -11.95
N ILE A 54 9.34 4.10 -11.93
CA ILE A 54 8.86 4.81 -10.73
C ILE A 54 7.38 4.44 -10.54
N LYS A 55 7.08 3.62 -9.53
CA LYS A 55 5.71 3.26 -9.18
C LYS A 55 5.11 4.21 -8.14
N VAL A 56 5.91 4.77 -7.24
CA VAL A 56 5.46 5.74 -6.24
C VAL A 56 6.27 7.02 -6.34
N LEU A 57 5.59 8.12 -6.61
CA LEU A 57 6.16 9.43 -6.78
C LEU A 57 5.61 10.39 -5.71
N LEU A 58 6.48 10.90 -4.86
CA LEU A 58 6.13 11.94 -3.90
C LEU A 58 6.29 13.33 -4.53
N VAL A 59 5.23 14.14 -4.46
CA VAL A 59 5.27 15.56 -4.83
C VAL A 59 5.24 16.38 -3.55
N THR A 60 6.37 17.02 -3.24
CA THR A 60 6.53 17.86 -2.06
C THR A 60 7.16 19.20 -2.44
N GLY A 61 7.51 20.03 -1.47
CA GLY A 61 8.03 21.38 -1.68
C GLY A 61 8.62 21.93 -0.39
N ALA A 62 9.41 22.99 -0.49
CA ALA A 62 10.10 23.54 0.66
C ALA A 62 9.15 24.25 1.64
N ALA A 63 8.16 25.00 1.14
CA ALA A 63 7.28 25.86 1.92
C ALA A 63 5.78 25.74 1.56
N PRO A 64 4.86 26.22 2.42
CA PRO A 64 3.45 26.32 2.07
C PRO A 64 3.20 27.12 0.80
N ARG A 65 2.10 26.81 0.08
CA ARG A 65 1.64 27.57 -1.09
C ARG A 65 2.65 27.67 -2.24
N GLU A 66 3.47 26.66 -2.50
CA GLU A 66 4.31 26.59 -3.72
C GLU A 66 3.61 25.91 -4.92
N GLY A 67 2.40 25.39 -4.70
CA GLY A 67 1.61 24.70 -5.74
C GLY A 67 1.92 23.21 -5.89
N LYS A 68 2.33 22.54 -4.79
CA LYS A 68 2.52 21.08 -4.71
C LYS A 68 1.30 20.32 -5.22
N THR A 69 0.13 20.55 -4.62
CA THR A 69 -1.16 19.98 -5.03
C THR A 69 -1.47 20.25 -6.50
N THR A 70 -1.21 21.47 -7.00
CA THR A 70 -1.39 21.79 -8.42
C THR A 70 -0.48 20.94 -9.30
N VAL A 71 0.80 20.81 -8.96
CA VAL A 71 1.72 19.96 -9.72
C VAL A 71 1.32 18.50 -9.63
N ALA A 72 0.95 17.98 -8.46
CA ALA A 72 0.55 16.60 -8.26
C ALA A 72 -0.69 16.23 -9.08
N VAL A 73 -1.75 17.03 -9.01
CA VAL A 73 -2.99 16.81 -9.78
C VAL A 73 -2.73 16.85 -11.28
N ASN A 74 -2.07 17.89 -11.78
CA ASN A 74 -1.84 18.05 -13.22
C ASN A 74 -0.87 17.01 -13.78
N LEU A 75 0.11 16.57 -12.97
CA LEU A 75 0.98 15.47 -13.34
C LEU A 75 0.19 14.16 -13.43
N ALA A 76 -0.70 13.89 -12.46
CA ALA A 76 -1.57 12.71 -12.48
C ALA A 76 -2.47 12.68 -13.73
N GLU A 77 -3.06 13.81 -14.09
CA GLU A 77 -3.83 13.94 -15.33
C GLU A 77 -2.96 13.67 -16.56
N SER A 78 -1.75 14.23 -16.63
CA SER A 78 -0.83 13.95 -17.74
C SER A 78 -0.53 12.45 -17.85
N TYR A 79 -0.21 11.76 -16.75
CA TYR A 79 -0.03 10.31 -16.76
C TYR A 79 -1.28 9.55 -17.25
N ALA A 80 -2.47 9.94 -16.78
CA ALA A 80 -3.74 9.34 -17.19
C ALA A 80 -4.04 9.54 -18.68
N PHE A 81 -3.79 10.74 -19.23
CA PHE A 81 -3.94 11.04 -20.65
C PHE A 81 -2.97 10.26 -21.55
N SER A 82 -1.81 9.81 -21.04
CA SER A 82 -0.95 8.85 -21.76
C SER A 82 -1.44 7.39 -21.70
N GLY A 83 -2.58 7.14 -21.08
CA GLY A 83 -3.17 5.81 -20.96
C GLY A 83 -2.70 5.01 -19.73
N GLN A 84 -1.88 5.59 -18.85
CA GLN A 84 -1.44 4.92 -17.63
C GLN A 84 -2.53 4.97 -16.56
N LYS A 85 -2.68 3.90 -15.77
CA LYS A 85 -3.59 3.84 -14.63
C LYS A 85 -2.93 4.51 -13.42
N VAL A 86 -3.53 5.62 -12.97
CA VAL A 86 -2.96 6.50 -11.94
C VAL A 86 -3.83 6.47 -10.69
N LEU A 87 -3.18 6.43 -9.53
CA LEU A 87 -3.81 6.78 -8.26
C LEU A 87 -3.15 8.04 -7.70
N LEU A 88 -3.93 9.09 -7.53
CA LEU A 88 -3.51 10.30 -6.83
C LEU A 88 -3.94 10.20 -5.35
N VAL A 89 -3.01 10.35 -4.41
CA VAL A 89 -3.25 10.19 -2.97
C VAL A 89 -3.01 11.52 -2.25
N GLU A 90 -4.00 11.97 -1.47
CA GLU A 90 -3.86 13.15 -0.62
C GLU A 90 -3.25 12.76 0.74
N CYS A 91 -1.99 13.12 0.95
CA CYS A 91 -1.30 12.94 2.23
C CYS A 91 -1.01 14.25 2.97
N ASP A 92 -1.41 15.42 2.45
CA ASP A 92 -1.50 16.65 3.26
C ASP A 92 -2.78 16.63 4.11
N LEU A 93 -2.77 15.75 5.13
CA LEU A 93 -3.90 15.55 6.04
C LEU A 93 -4.17 16.78 6.94
N ARG A 94 -3.26 17.76 6.94
CA ARG A 94 -3.36 19.02 7.69
C ARG A 94 -4.12 20.08 6.90
N LEU A 95 -4.09 20.00 5.58
CA LEU A 95 -4.80 20.90 4.68
C LEU A 95 -5.43 20.13 3.52
N LEU A 96 -6.62 19.57 3.78
CA LEU A 96 -7.39 18.82 2.77
C LEU A 96 -7.95 19.76 1.70
N THR A 97 -7.48 19.58 0.47
CA THR A 97 -7.84 20.35 -0.73
C THR A 97 -8.60 19.51 -1.76
N PHE A 98 -8.46 18.18 -1.77
CA PHE A 98 -9.08 17.33 -2.79
C PHE A 98 -10.60 17.32 -2.69
N LYS A 99 -11.17 17.50 -1.50
CA LYS A 99 -12.64 17.61 -1.32
C LYS A 99 -13.30 18.70 -2.19
N ASP A 100 -12.56 19.74 -2.55
CA ASP A 100 -13.04 20.83 -3.40
C ASP A 100 -12.84 20.53 -4.89
N LEU A 101 -11.94 19.61 -5.23
CA LEU A 101 -11.56 19.22 -6.60
C LEU A 101 -12.26 17.94 -7.08
N PHE A 102 -12.53 17.03 -6.14
CA PHE A 102 -13.06 15.70 -6.35
C PHE A 102 -14.12 15.47 -5.26
N PRO A 103 -15.40 15.79 -5.51
CA PRO A 103 -16.47 15.62 -4.53
C PRO A 103 -16.52 14.18 -4.02
N SER A 104 -16.44 14.02 -2.69
CA SER A 104 -16.36 12.71 -2.04
C SER A 104 -17.07 12.70 -0.69
N ASP A 105 -17.34 11.50 -0.17
CA ASP A 105 -17.77 11.34 1.22
C ASP A 105 -16.63 11.78 2.16
N PRO A 106 -16.80 12.82 2.99
CA PRO A 106 -15.75 13.31 3.88
C PRO A 106 -15.38 12.31 4.99
N LYS A 107 -16.19 11.26 5.21
CA LYS A 107 -15.89 10.21 6.18
C LYS A 107 -14.98 9.12 5.62
N LYS A 108 -14.76 9.10 4.31
CA LYS A 108 -13.95 8.08 3.63
C LYS A 108 -12.67 8.68 3.06
N GLY A 109 -11.59 7.92 3.14
CA GLY A 109 -10.29 8.30 2.64
C GLY A 109 -9.15 7.67 3.42
N LEU A 110 -7.95 8.18 3.18
CA LEU A 110 -6.70 7.67 3.72
C LEU A 110 -6.74 7.50 5.25
N SER A 111 -7.19 8.51 5.97
CA SER A 111 -7.21 8.48 7.43
C SER A 111 -8.16 7.41 7.97
N SER A 112 -9.39 7.34 7.47
CA SER A 112 -10.38 6.34 7.87
C SER A 112 -9.93 4.91 7.59
N LEU A 113 -9.22 4.66 6.48
CA LEU A 113 -8.63 3.34 6.21
C LEU A 113 -7.61 2.96 7.30
N ILE A 114 -6.77 3.92 7.71
CA ILE A 114 -5.72 3.66 8.69
C ILE A 114 -6.28 3.53 10.11
N SER A 115 -7.26 4.35 10.49
CA SER A 115 -7.79 4.41 11.85
C SER A 115 -8.99 3.51 12.10
N GLU A 116 -9.79 3.20 11.09
CA GLU A 116 -11.02 2.41 11.26
C GLU A 116 -10.89 1.05 10.59
N THR A 117 -10.56 1.00 9.30
CA THR A 117 -10.51 -0.28 8.56
C THR A 117 -9.49 -1.26 9.15
N PHE A 118 -8.26 -0.82 9.42
CA PHE A 118 -7.25 -1.71 10.01
C PHE A 118 -7.45 -1.98 11.51
N ASP A 119 -8.36 -1.26 12.16
CA ASP A 119 -8.77 -1.48 13.55
C ASP A 119 -10.03 -2.36 13.65
N THR A 120 -10.48 -2.93 12.52
CA THR A 120 -11.64 -3.83 12.47
C THR A 120 -11.48 -4.95 13.51
N PRO A 121 -12.49 -5.17 14.38
CA PRO A 121 -12.45 -6.22 15.39
C PRO A 121 -12.30 -7.62 14.80
N VAL A 122 -11.52 -8.48 15.47
CA VAL A 122 -11.17 -9.84 15.02
C VAL A 122 -11.55 -10.94 16.03
N GLU A 123 -12.28 -10.60 17.10
CA GLU A 123 -12.60 -11.51 18.20
C GLU A 123 -13.52 -12.65 17.77
N LYS A 124 -14.48 -12.40 16.88
CA LYS A 124 -15.37 -13.43 16.34
C LYS A 124 -16.05 -12.96 15.06
N GLY A 125 -16.40 -13.90 14.19
CA GLY A 125 -17.12 -13.60 12.97
C GLY A 125 -17.19 -14.78 12.01
N ASP A 126 -17.39 -14.48 10.74
CA ASP A 126 -17.51 -15.44 9.64
C ASP A 126 -16.52 -15.14 8.52
N LEU A 127 -15.94 -16.19 7.93
CA LEU A 127 -14.96 -16.07 6.85
C LEU A 127 -15.52 -15.50 5.54
N GLY A 128 -16.84 -15.54 5.34
CA GLY A 128 -17.50 -14.87 4.22
C GLY A 128 -17.43 -13.35 4.32
N ARG A 129 -17.22 -12.79 5.53
CA ARG A 129 -17.01 -11.35 5.74
C ARG A 129 -15.53 -10.99 5.85
N LEU A 130 -14.76 -11.70 6.66
CA LEU A 130 -13.32 -11.48 6.81
C LEU A 130 -12.60 -12.76 6.43
N SER A 131 -11.95 -12.78 5.28
CA SER A 131 -11.19 -13.95 4.84
C SER A 131 -10.01 -14.24 5.79
N MET A 132 -9.41 -15.43 5.67
CA MET A 132 -8.20 -15.74 6.42
C MET A 132 -7.07 -14.73 6.16
N GLY A 133 -6.91 -14.24 4.93
CA GLY A 133 -5.92 -13.22 4.59
C GLY A 133 -6.21 -11.86 5.25
N ASP A 134 -7.48 -11.47 5.33
CA ASP A 134 -7.91 -10.27 6.06
C ASP A 134 -7.59 -10.41 7.55
N LEU A 135 -7.98 -11.54 8.17
CA LEU A 135 -7.73 -11.81 9.59
C LEU A 135 -6.24 -11.79 9.92
N MET A 136 -5.40 -12.46 9.12
CA MET A 136 -3.96 -12.45 9.34
C MET A 136 -3.37 -11.05 9.25
N THR A 137 -3.81 -10.25 8.29
CA THR A 137 -3.34 -8.86 8.12
C THR A 137 -3.77 -7.99 9.30
N LEU A 138 -5.04 -8.10 9.72
CA LEU A 138 -5.59 -7.34 10.85
C LEU A 138 -4.92 -7.73 12.17
N ILE A 139 -4.75 -9.03 12.43
CA ILE A 139 -4.04 -9.53 13.63
C ILE A 139 -2.59 -9.04 13.66
N ASP A 140 -1.89 -9.03 12.52
CA ASP A 140 -0.52 -8.51 12.43
C ASP A 140 -0.46 -7.00 12.70
N LEU A 141 -1.33 -6.22 12.06
CA LEU A 141 -1.35 -4.76 12.18
C LEU A 141 -1.87 -4.26 13.53
N GLN A 142 -2.65 -5.07 14.24
CA GLN A 142 -3.10 -4.81 15.62
C GLN A 142 -2.16 -5.41 16.66
N GLU A 143 -1.08 -6.10 16.24
CA GLU A 143 -0.07 -6.72 17.09
C GLU A 143 -0.65 -7.66 18.16
N LYS A 144 -1.75 -8.37 17.84
CA LYS A 144 -2.44 -9.22 18.81
C LYS A 144 -1.66 -10.48 19.15
N THR A 145 -1.70 -10.88 20.42
CA THR A 145 -1.22 -12.17 20.91
C THR A 145 -2.42 -13.02 21.31
N GLY A 146 -2.48 -14.26 20.85
CA GLY A 146 -3.64 -15.13 21.10
C GLY A 146 -3.77 -16.29 20.12
N THR A 147 -4.92 -16.95 20.15
CA THR A 147 -5.22 -18.09 19.28
C THR A 147 -6.48 -17.82 18.45
N LEU A 148 -6.34 -17.85 17.13
CA LEU A 148 -7.45 -17.87 16.19
C LEU A 148 -7.90 -19.31 15.96
N THR A 149 -9.16 -19.61 16.26
CA THR A 149 -9.81 -20.87 15.91
C THR A 149 -10.76 -20.64 14.74
N ILE A 150 -10.64 -21.44 13.69
CA ILE A 150 -11.54 -21.45 12.52
C ILE A 150 -12.15 -22.84 12.43
N ALA A 151 -13.47 -22.94 12.39
CA ALA A 151 -14.15 -24.22 12.30
C ALA A 151 -15.38 -24.19 11.41
N ASN A 152 -15.57 -25.28 10.66
CA ASN A 152 -16.82 -25.61 9.96
C ASN A 152 -17.33 -26.97 10.47
N HIS A 153 -18.26 -27.60 9.76
CA HIS A 153 -18.85 -28.88 10.17
C HIS A 153 -17.88 -30.07 10.14
N SER A 154 -16.81 -30.02 9.34
CA SER A 154 -15.86 -31.14 9.15
C SER A 154 -14.51 -30.89 9.82
N ASP A 155 -14.02 -29.65 9.74
CA ASP A 155 -12.66 -29.29 10.08
C ASP A 155 -12.59 -28.16 11.10
N ALA A 156 -11.54 -28.23 11.92
CA ALA A 156 -11.19 -27.18 12.87
C ALA A 156 -9.68 -26.91 12.82
N TYR A 157 -9.33 -25.65 12.63
CA TYR A 157 -7.97 -25.14 12.53
C TYR A 157 -7.70 -24.16 13.67
N GLN A 158 -6.48 -24.17 14.19
CA GLN A 158 -6.02 -23.21 15.19
C GLN A 158 -4.71 -22.58 14.75
N PHE A 159 -4.62 -21.26 14.88
CA PHE A 159 -3.46 -20.46 14.52
C PHE A 159 -3.08 -19.61 15.72
N SER A 160 -1.84 -19.75 16.17
CA SER A 160 -1.30 -19.04 17.33
C SER A 160 -0.50 -17.84 16.87
N PHE A 161 -0.75 -16.69 17.47
CA PHE A 161 -0.09 -15.43 17.13
C PHE A 161 0.62 -14.86 18.37
N GLU A 162 1.83 -14.34 18.16
CA GLU A 162 2.58 -13.56 19.14
C GLU A 162 2.95 -12.21 18.53
N ARG A 163 2.45 -11.12 19.15
CA ARG A 163 2.62 -9.74 18.64
C ARG A 163 2.27 -9.61 17.15
N GLY A 164 1.17 -10.24 16.77
CA GLY A 164 0.65 -10.26 15.41
C GLY A 164 1.33 -11.25 14.46
N LYS A 165 2.41 -11.93 14.88
CA LYS A 165 3.13 -12.89 14.04
C LYS A 165 2.63 -14.30 14.27
N LEU A 166 2.31 -15.01 13.18
CA LEU A 166 1.93 -16.42 13.23
C LEU A 166 3.13 -17.25 13.72
N VAL A 167 2.94 -18.02 14.79
CA VAL A 167 3.98 -18.83 15.45
C VAL A 167 3.64 -20.32 15.52
N ALA A 168 2.36 -20.69 15.38
CA ALA A 168 1.97 -22.09 15.27
C ALA A 168 0.67 -22.25 14.48
N SER A 169 0.50 -23.43 13.87
CA SER A 169 -0.73 -23.83 13.19
C SER A 169 -1.06 -25.29 13.51
N VAL A 170 -2.32 -25.58 13.79
CA VAL A 170 -2.81 -26.92 14.14
C VAL A 170 -4.10 -27.20 13.37
N TRP A 171 -4.17 -28.37 12.74
CA TRP A 171 -5.44 -28.92 12.20
C TRP A 171 -5.93 -30.02 13.16
N LYS A 172 -6.99 -29.73 13.92
CA LYS A 172 -7.47 -30.62 15.00
C LYS A 172 -7.93 -31.98 14.48
N ASN A 173 -8.70 -31.98 13.39
CA ASN A 173 -9.30 -33.18 12.83
C ASN A 173 -8.44 -33.80 11.72
N ARG A 174 -7.11 -33.59 11.75
CA ARG A 174 -6.21 -34.10 10.70
C ARG A 174 -6.33 -35.64 10.57
N PRO A 175 -6.60 -36.15 9.34
CA PRO A 175 -6.66 -37.58 9.05
C PRO A 175 -5.40 -38.32 9.51
N LYS A 176 -5.55 -39.54 10.03
CA LYS A 176 -4.46 -40.29 10.68
C LYS A 176 -3.26 -40.49 9.73
N ASP A 177 -3.52 -40.77 8.46
CA ASP A 177 -2.55 -40.94 7.37
C ASP A 177 -1.75 -39.67 7.05
N LYS A 178 -2.27 -38.49 7.42
CA LYS A 178 -1.59 -37.19 7.21
C LYS A 178 -0.86 -36.68 8.45
N ARG A 179 -0.99 -37.35 9.60
CA ARG A 179 -0.31 -36.95 10.85
C ARG A 179 1.19 -37.15 10.75
N LEU A 180 1.94 -36.46 11.61
CA LEU A 180 3.40 -36.45 11.55
C LEU A 180 4.01 -37.85 11.63
N ALA A 181 3.49 -38.71 12.52
CA ALA A 181 3.89 -40.12 12.60
C ALA A 181 3.75 -40.83 11.24
N ALA A 182 2.57 -40.77 10.62
CA ALA A 182 2.30 -41.43 9.35
C ALA A 182 3.17 -40.89 8.19
N VAL A 183 3.43 -39.57 8.16
CA VAL A 183 4.32 -38.95 7.18
C VAL A 183 5.78 -39.39 7.37
N LEU A 184 6.23 -39.56 8.62
CA LEU A 184 7.57 -40.03 8.92
C LEU A 184 7.74 -41.53 8.61
N ILE A 185 6.72 -42.34 8.89
CA ILE A 185 6.68 -43.76 8.53
C ILE A 185 6.72 -43.93 7.01
N SER A 186 5.83 -43.23 6.28
CA SER A 186 5.74 -43.36 4.82
C SER A 186 6.99 -42.87 4.07
N SER A 187 7.76 -41.97 4.69
CA SER A 187 9.05 -41.52 4.17
C SER A 187 10.24 -42.36 4.63
N GLY A 188 10.02 -43.46 5.36
CA GLY A 188 11.07 -44.35 5.86
C GLY A 188 11.96 -43.73 6.93
N ARG A 189 11.53 -42.62 7.55
CA ARG A 189 12.31 -41.90 8.58
C ARG A 189 12.20 -42.54 9.96
N ILE A 190 11.07 -43.20 10.26
CA ILE A 190 10.83 -43.94 11.50
C ILE A 190 10.06 -45.23 11.21
N THR A 191 10.17 -46.22 12.09
CA THR A 191 9.35 -47.45 12.05
C THR A 191 7.99 -47.25 12.74
N GLU A 192 7.04 -48.16 12.51
CA GLU A 192 5.75 -48.16 13.21
C GLU A 192 5.92 -48.33 14.74
N GLU A 193 6.90 -49.14 15.15
CA GLU A 193 7.26 -49.36 16.56
C GLU A 193 7.75 -48.06 17.21
N GLN A 194 8.73 -47.39 16.59
CA GLN A 194 9.25 -46.10 17.05
C GLN A 194 8.15 -45.03 17.13
N ALA A 195 7.25 -45.00 16.15
CA ALA A 195 6.11 -44.09 16.16
C ALA A 195 5.14 -44.39 17.32
N GLY A 196 4.86 -45.67 17.59
CA GLY A 196 4.00 -46.12 18.68
C GLY A 196 4.55 -45.72 20.05
N GLU A 197 5.83 -45.96 20.31
CA GLU A 197 6.49 -45.55 21.55
C GLU A 197 6.45 -44.03 21.75
N ALA A 198 6.79 -43.27 20.70
CA ALA A 198 6.79 -41.81 20.77
C ALA A 198 5.39 -41.23 20.99
N LEU A 199 4.36 -41.83 20.39
CA LEU A 199 2.95 -41.44 20.59
C LEU A 199 2.47 -41.74 22.01
N ASN A 200 2.84 -42.88 22.59
CA ASN A 200 2.50 -43.21 23.98
C ASN A 200 3.13 -42.21 24.95
N ARG A 201 4.42 -41.91 24.79
CA ARG A 201 5.08 -40.86 25.58
C ARG A 201 4.45 -39.49 25.38
N ALA A 202 4.02 -39.15 24.15
CA ALA A 202 3.33 -37.88 23.88
C ALA A 202 2.00 -37.77 24.62
N ALA A 203 1.25 -38.87 24.70
CA ALA A 203 0.01 -38.93 25.45
C ALA A 203 0.24 -38.82 26.97
N GLU A 204 1.32 -39.41 27.48
CA GLU A 204 1.69 -39.36 28.91
C GLU A 204 2.21 -37.99 29.34
N THR A 205 3.08 -37.36 28.54
CA THR A 205 3.75 -36.10 28.91
C THR A 205 3.04 -34.85 28.42
N GLY A 206 2.12 -34.98 27.46
CA GLY A 206 1.49 -33.86 26.77
C GLY A 206 2.41 -33.09 25.80
N GLN A 207 3.65 -33.55 25.59
CA GLN A 207 4.60 -32.92 24.68
C GLN A 207 4.28 -33.21 23.21
N ARG A 208 4.75 -32.37 22.29
CA ARG A 208 4.53 -32.62 20.86
C ARG A 208 5.32 -33.84 20.39
N LEU A 209 4.73 -34.58 19.46
CA LEU A 209 5.39 -35.77 18.88
C LEU A 209 6.78 -35.47 18.32
N GLY A 210 6.96 -34.32 17.66
CA GLY A 210 8.27 -33.91 17.12
C GLY A 210 9.34 -33.77 18.22
N PHE A 211 8.99 -33.14 19.34
CA PHE A 211 9.86 -33.00 20.52
C PHE A 211 10.31 -34.36 21.05
N ILE A 212 9.36 -35.28 21.20
CA ILE A 212 9.63 -36.61 21.72
C ILE A 212 10.53 -37.41 20.77
N LEU A 213 10.25 -37.37 19.46
CA LEU A 213 11.07 -38.06 18.47
C LEU A 213 12.53 -37.56 18.46
N VAL A 214 12.76 -36.26 18.66
CA VAL A 214 14.12 -35.70 18.78
C VAL A 214 14.79 -36.14 20.07
N ASN A 215 14.10 -36.04 21.21
CA ASN A 215 14.68 -36.40 22.50
C ASN A 215 14.91 -37.90 22.69
N MET A 216 14.14 -38.73 21.99
CA MET A 216 14.39 -40.18 21.91
C MET A 216 15.59 -40.51 21.01
N GLY A 217 16.16 -39.53 20.29
CA GLY A 217 17.23 -39.75 19.32
C GLY A 217 16.77 -40.49 18.06
N ILE A 218 15.45 -40.58 17.83
CA ILE A 218 14.88 -41.30 16.68
C ILE A 218 15.03 -40.46 15.41
N VAL A 219 14.81 -39.15 15.49
CA VAL A 219 14.88 -38.23 14.34
C VAL A 219 15.69 -36.99 14.69
N SER A 220 16.56 -36.54 13.78
CA SER A 220 17.25 -35.26 13.95
C SER A 220 16.29 -34.08 13.70
N PRO A 221 16.52 -32.90 14.33
CA PRO A 221 15.72 -31.70 14.05
C PRO A 221 15.65 -31.35 12.55
N ASP A 222 16.75 -31.51 11.82
CA ASP A 222 16.83 -31.21 10.39
C ASP A 222 15.95 -32.13 9.53
N HIS A 223 15.82 -33.41 9.92
CA HIS A 223 14.93 -34.34 9.23
C HIS A 223 13.44 -34.10 9.52
N LEU A 224 13.11 -33.35 10.58
CA LEU A 224 11.73 -32.93 10.86
C LEU A 224 11.32 -31.65 10.11
N ARG A 225 12.28 -30.82 9.69
CA ARG A 225 12.01 -29.53 8.99
C ARG A 225 11.07 -29.69 7.81
N GLY A 226 11.40 -30.59 6.88
CA GLY A 226 10.62 -30.82 5.67
C GLY A 226 9.17 -31.27 5.95
N PRO A 227 8.97 -32.38 6.70
CA PRO A 227 7.64 -32.84 7.10
C PRO A 227 6.81 -31.79 7.85
N ILE A 228 7.41 -31.05 8.78
CA ILE A 228 6.73 -29.98 9.52
C ILE A 228 6.33 -28.84 8.58
N ARG A 229 7.23 -28.40 7.67
CA ARG A 229 6.92 -27.38 6.66
C ARG A 229 5.71 -27.79 5.83
N LEU A 230 5.71 -29.01 5.29
CA LEU A 230 4.60 -29.53 4.48
C LEU A 230 3.28 -29.53 5.26
N GLN A 231 3.32 -29.90 6.54
CA GLN A 231 2.14 -29.88 7.39
C GLN A 231 1.62 -28.47 7.67
N ILE A 232 2.50 -27.50 7.89
CA ILE A 232 2.12 -26.10 8.05
C ILE A 232 1.50 -25.60 6.74
N MET A 233 2.11 -25.91 5.60
CA MET A 233 1.63 -25.51 4.28
C MET A 233 0.26 -26.08 3.93
N ASP A 234 0.04 -27.39 4.19
CA ASP A 234 -1.27 -28.02 3.97
C ASP A 234 -2.33 -27.40 4.89
N THR A 235 -2.01 -27.13 6.16
CA THR A 235 -2.94 -26.46 7.09
C THR A 235 -3.29 -25.05 6.63
N LEU A 236 -2.30 -24.24 6.25
CA LEU A 236 -2.54 -22.88 5.75
C LEU A 236 -3.36 -22.93 4.47
N SER A 237 -2.92 -23.69 3.47
CA SER A 237 -3.60 -23.78 2.16
C SER A 237 -5.07 -24.19 2.31
N ARG A 238 -5.38 -25.12 3.22
CA ARG A 238 -6.78 -25.49 3.52
C ARG A 238 -7.55 -24.34 4.14
N ALA A 239 -7.00 -23.69 5.16
CA ALA A 239 -7.68 -22.59 5.83
C ALA A 239 -7.90 -21.38 4.91
N PHE A 240 -6.97 -21.07 4.01
CA PHE A 240 -7.11 -20.01 3.01
C PHE A 240 -8.18 -20.32 1.96
N ASN A 241 -8.45 -21.58 1.69
CA ASN A 241 -9.50 -22.01 0.75
C ASN A 241 -10.88 -22.15 1.42
N LEU A 242 -11.00 -21.92 2.72
CA LEU A 242 -12.31 -21.89 3.39
C LEU A 242 -13.01 -20.56 3.10
N SER A 243 -14.15 -20.62 2.41
CA SER A 243 -15.03 -19.46 2.18
C SER A 243 -16.16 -19.35 3.22
N GLU A 244 -16.53 -20.47 3.85
CA GLU A 244 -17.64 -20.54 4.82
C GLU A 244 -17.17 -21.25 6.10
N ALA A 245 -16.83 -20.47 7.13
CA ALA A 245 -16.50 -20.98 8.45
C ALA A 245 -16.64 -19.87 9.49
N ARG A 246 -16.98 -20.26 10.72
CA ARG A 246 -16.94 -19.34 11.86
C ARG A 246 -15.55 -19.30 12.45
N TYR A 247 -15.13 -18.10 12.86
CA TYR A 247 -13.88 -17.91 13.57
C TYR A 247 -14.08 -17.26 14.94
N HIS A 248 -13.13 -17.52 15.83
CA HIS A 248 -13.03 -16.89 17.14
C HIS A 248 -11.55 -16.68 17.48
N PHE A 249 -11.18 -15.47 17.88
CA PHE A 249 -9.85 -15.13 18.37
C PHE A 249 -9.90 -14.95 19.88
N GLU A 250 -9.13 -15.77 20.60
CA GLU A 250 -8.97 -15.69 22.04
C GLU A 250 -7.64 -15.00 22.36
N THR A 251 -7.71 -13.80 22.92
CA THR A 251 -6.53 -13.02 23.34
C THR A 251 -5.86 -13.68 24.54
N SER A 252 -4.54 -13.77 24.52
CA SER A 252 -3.75 -14.26 25.65
C SER A 252 -2.49 -13.43 25.87
N SER A 253 -1.95 -13.44 27.09
CA SER A 253 -0.68 -12.74 27.39
C SER A 253 0.51 -13.41 26.72
N HIS A 254 0.47 -14.73 26.61
CA HIS A 254 1.46 -15.57 25.95
C HIS A 254 0.75 -16.71 25.25
N VAL A 255 1.36 -17.26 24.20
CA VAL A 255 0.90 -18.49 23.58
C VAL A 255 1.95 -19.56 23.83
N MET A 256 1.51 -20.73 24.30
CA MET A 256 2.40 -21.87 24.52
C MET A 256 2.73 -22.51 23.16
N TYR A 257 3.97 -22.33 22.71
CA TYR A 257 4.52 -23.03 21.55
C TYR A 257 6.01 -23.35 21.79
N GLU A 258 6.49 -24.45 21.20
CA GLU A 258 7.86 -24.94 21.40
C GLU A 258 8.87 -24.10 20.60
N ARG A 259 9.25 -22.93 21.15
CA ARG A 259 10.24 -21.99 20.55
C ARG A 259 11.54 -22.66 20.11
N ASN A 260 12.02 -23.67 20.85
CA ASN A 260 13.37 -24.22 20.68
C ASN A 260 13.47 -25.40 19.70
N LEU A 261 12.36 -25.90 19.15
CA LEU A 261 12.36 -27.03 18.20
C LEU A 261 11.62 -26.72 16.90
N ILE A 262 10.82 -25.65 16.87
CA ILE A 262 10.16 -25.10 15.68
C ILE A 262 10.60 -23.64 15.48
N ASP A 263 11.90 -23.37 15.53
CA ASP A 263 12.48 -22.23 14.82
C ASP A 263 13.65 -22.59 13.87
N PRO A 264 13.55 -23.66 13.04
CA PRO A 264 14.41 -23.80 11.88
C PRO A 264 13.81 -23.24 10.59
N ILE A 265 12.51 -22.93 10.57
CA ILE A 265 11.78 -22.38 9.43
C ILE A 265 10.88 -21.29 9.99
N GLY A 266 11.21 -20.03 9.75
CA GLY A 266 10.34 -18.95 10.17
C GLY A 266 9.01 -19.08 9.44
N PHE A 267 7.87 -18.94 10.14
CA PHE A 267 6.57 -18.81 9.47
C PHE A 267 6.60 -17.70 8.40
N ARG A 268 7.48 -16.70 8.53
CA ARG A 268 7.75 -15.69 7.49
C ARG A 268 8.29 -16.29 6.19
N ASP A 269 9.19 -17.27 6.28
CA ASP A 269 9.78 -17.95 5.10
C ASP A 269 8.75 -18.86 4.43
N ILE A 270 7.79 -19.35 5.22
CA ILE A 270 6.67 -20.18 4.80
C ILE A 270 5.55 -19.34 4.16
N LEU A 271 5.25 -18.17 4.72
CA LEU A 271 4.22 -17.22 4.25
C LEU A 271 4.73 -16.36 3.07
N THR A 272 5.45 -16.98 2.14
CA THR A 272 5.84 -16.37 0.86
C THR A 272 4.74 -16.56 -0.18
N ASP A 273 4.97 -16.13 -1.42
CA ASP A 273 4.02 -16.28 -2.55
C ASP A 273 3.64 -17.74 -2.87
N GLU A 274 4.27 -18.71 -2.20
CA GLU A 274 3.97 -20.13 -2.31
C GLU A 274 2.61 -20.55 -1.72
N VAL A 275 1.97 -19.72 -0.87
CA VAL A 275 0.66 -20.03 -0.29
C VAL A 275 -0.47 -19.41 -1.12
N PRO A 276 -1.25 -20.22 -1.87
CA PRO A 276 -2.42 -19.72 -2.58
C PRO A 276 -3.41 -19.07 -1.60
N GLY A 277 -3.86 -17.86 -1.92
CA GLY A 277 -4.80 -17.12 -1.08
C GLY A 277 -4.18 -16.16 -0.07
N LEU A 278 -2.85 -16.20 0.16
CA LEU A 278 -2.19 -15.28 1.11
C LEU A 278 -2.38 -13.80 0.74
N ARG A 279 -2.47 -13.50 -0.56
CA ARG A 279 -2.72 -12.15 -1.07
C ARG A 279 -4.21 -11.82 -1.17
N ILE A 280 -5.12 -12.78 -0.98
CA ILE A 280 -6.57 -12.57 -1.11
C ILE A 280 -7.09 -11.91 0.18
N ARG A 281 -7.54 -10.66 0.05
CA ARG A 281 -8.01 -9.81 1.15
C ARG A 281 -9.25 -9.02 0.73
N PRO A 282 -10.36 -9.71 0.38
CA PRO A 282 -11.54 -9.09 -0.22
C PRO A 282 -12.07 -7.95 0.62
N PHE A 283 -12.18 -8.12 1.95
CA PHE A 283 -12.68 -7.06 2.80
C PHE A 283 -11.79 -5.82 2.74
N LEU A 284 -10.47 -5.97 2.93
CA LEU A 284 -9.56 -4.81 2.90
C LEU A 284 -9.54 -4.15 1.51
N TYR A 285 -9.59 -4.94 0.45
CA TYR A 285 -9.63 -4.42 -0.92
C TYR A 285 -10.94 -3.69 -1.23
N ASP A 286 -12.08 -4.20 -0.76
CA ASP A 286 -13.37 -3.54 -0.89
C ASP A 286 -13.40 -2.22 -0.12
N GLN A 287 -12.81 -2.17 1.08
CA GLN A 287 -12.71 -0.92 1.85
C GLN A 287 -11.82 0.13 1.15
N ILE A 288 -10.68 -0.29 0.59
CA ILE A 288 -9.79 0.58 -0.18
C ILE A 288 -10.49 1.09 -1.44
N ALA A 289 -11.15 0.20 -2.19
CA ALA A 289 -11.91 0.56 -3.39
C ALA A 289 -13.05 1.54 -3.05
N ALA A 290 -13.81 1.28 -1.99
CA ALA A 290 -14.90 2.13 -1.52
C ALA A 290 -14.43 3.50 -0.99
N SER A 291 -13.14 3.65 -0.68
CA SER A 291 -12.51 4.91 -0.26
C SER A 291 -11.80 5.62 -1.42
N THR A 292 -11.77 5.01 -2.61
CA THR A 292 -11.16 5.56 -3.81
C THR A 292 -12.26 6.11 -4.72
N ILE A 293 -11.97 7.22 -5.38
CA ILE A 293 -12.88 7.92 -6.30
C ILE A 293 -12.39 7.67 -7.72
N GLU A 294 -13.29 7.20 -8.59
CA GLU A 294 -13.06 7.26 -10.04
C GLU A 294 -13.42 8.66 -10.53
N THR A 295 -12.49 9.30 -11.24
CA THR A 295 -12.71 10.66 -11.76
C THR A 295 -13.37 10.62 -13.14
N ASP A 296 -13.80 11.79 -13.63
CA ASP A 296 -14.24 11.98 -15.01
C ASP A 296 -13.10 11.80 -16.04
N ILE A 297 -11.86 11.79 -15.57
CA ILE A 297 -10.68 11.50 -16.40
C ILE A 297 -10.42 10.00 -16.38
N LYS A 298 -10.54 9.38 -17.56
CA LYS A 298 -10.25 7.97 -17.76
C LYS A 298 -8.88 7.60 -17.18
N ASN A 299 -8.81 6.48 -16.48
CA ASN A 299 -7.61 5.93 -15.83
C ASN A 299 -7.09 6.71 -14.61
N LEU A 300 -7.73 7.82 -14.21
CA LEU A 300 -7.36 8.56 -13.01
C LEU A 300 -8.30 8.25 -11.85
N HIS A 301 -7.72 7.76 -10.76
CA HIS A 301 -8.39 7.53 -9.49
C HIS A 301 -7.78 8.40 -8.40
N VAL A 302 -8.57 8.70 -7.38
CA VAL A 302 -8.17 9.57 -6.26
C VAL A 302 -8.47 8.91 -4.92
N LEU A 303 -7.47 8.83 -4.04
CA LEU A 303 -7.66 8.50 -2.62
C LEU A 303 -7.58 9.82 -1.82
N PRO A 304 -8.72 10.42 -1.42
CA PRO A 304 -8.74 11.64 -0.64
C PRO A 304 -8.21 11.40 0.79
N GLY A 305 -7.90 12.46 1.52
CA GLY A 305 -7.34 12.34 2.87
C GLY A 305 -8.32 11.78 3.90
N GLY A 306 -9.64 11.95 3.69
CA GLY A 306 -10.68 11.53 4.64
C GLY A 306 -10.82 12.47 5.85
N PRO A 307 -11.37 12.00 6.98
CA PRO A 307 -11.47 12.82 8.19
C PRO A 307 -10.10 13.27 8.69
N THR A 308 -9.95 14.53 9.13
CA THR A 308 -8.67 15.03 9.64
C THR A 308 -8.25 14.28 10.91
N PRO A 309 -7.11 13.56 10.93
CA PRO A 309 -6.68 12.83 12.10
C PRO A 309 -6.02 13.77 13.13
N PRO A 310 -6.03 13.41 14.44
CA PRO A 310 -5.37 14.20 15.47
C PRO A 310 -3.84 14.23 15.30
N ASN A 311 -3.24 13.11 14.90
CA ASN A 311 -1.79 12.94 14.75
C ASN A 311 -1.40 12.49 13.33
N PRO A 312 -1.39 13.38 12.31
CA PRO A 312 -1.06 13.03 10.93
C PRO A 312 0.29 12.33 10.75
N SER A 313 1.35 12.84 11.39
CA SER A 313 2.72 12.35 11.20
C SER A 313 2.89 10.90 11.65
N GLU A 314 2.33 10.56 12.82
CA GLU A 314 2.34 9.20 13.37
C GLU A 314 1.56 8.23 12.48
N MET A 315 0.40 8.68 11.99
CA MET A 315 -0.45 7.90 11.09
C MET A 315 0.29 7.58 9.78
N LEU A 316 0.93 8.57 9.15
CA LEU A 316 1.68 8.39 7.90
C LEU A 316 2.95 7.54 8.09
N GLY A 317 3.55 7.57 9.28
CA GLY A 317 4.71 6.74 9.63
C GLY A 317 4.37 5.34 10.16
N SER A 318 3.08 5.00 10.25
CA SER A 318 2.65 3.75 10.87
C SER A 318 2.89 2.52 9.98
N ARG A 319 2.99 1.34 10.60
CA ARG A 319 2.97 0.03 9.90
C ARG A 319 1.73 -0.14 9.03
N ARG A 320 0.61 0.45 9.45
CA ARG A 320 -0.67 0.45 8.74
C ARG A 320 -0.58 1.22 7.42
N MET A 321 0.05 2.40 7.40
CA MET A 321 0.30 3.15 6.18
C MET A 321 1.22 2.38 5.23
N ALA A 322 2.30 1.77 5.73
CA ALA A 322 3.19 0.94 4.93
C ALA A 322 2.44 -0.26 4.28
N ALA A 323 1.56 -0.93 5.04
CA ALA A 323 0.74 -2.02 4.53
C ALA A 323 -0.27 -1.55 3.46
N LEU A 324 -0.92 -0.40 3.67
CA LEU A 324 -1.80 0.21 2.68
C LEU A 324 -1.04 0.52 1.38
N MET A 325 0.13 1.14 1.47
CA MET A 325 0.95 1.44 0.30
C MET A 325 1.35 0.17 -0.46
N SER A 326 1.70 -0.92 0.23
CA SER A 326 1.94 -2.22 -0.42
C SER A 326 0.69 -2.74 -1.12
N MET A 327 -0.47 -2.71 -0.45
CA MET A 327 -1.74 -3.16 -1.05
C MET A 327 -2.13 -2.34 -2.28
N LEU A 328 -1.94 -1.02 -2.27
CA LEU A 328 -2.19 -0.15 -3.41
C LEU A 328 -1.26 -0.46 -4.60
N LYS A 329 0.02 -0.78 -4.33
CA LYS A 329 0.99 -1.17 -5.36
C LYS A 329 0.68 -2.53 -5.98
N ASP A 330 0.32 -3.51 -5.15
CA ASP A 330 0.28 -4.93 -5.57
C ASP A 330 -1.09 -5.39 -6.06
N ALA A 331 -2.20 -4.88 -5.49
CA ALA A 331 -3.53 -5.42 -5.73
C ALA A 331 -4.32 -4.65 -6.81
N PHE A 332 -4.10 -3.34 -6.92
CA PHE A 332 -4.92 -2.49 -7.79
C PHE A 332 -4.31 -2.23 -9.17
N ASN A 333 -3.10 -2.75 -9.43
CA ASN A 333 -2.36 -2.63 -10.68
C ASN A 333 -2.30 -1.19 -11.22
N TYR A 334 -2.04 -0.22 -10.33
CA TYR A 334 -1.72 1.14 -10.75
C TYR A 334 -0.32 1.18 -11.36
N ASP A 335 -0.18 1.83 -12.51
CA ASP A 335 1.11 2.05 -13.15
C ASP A 335 1.95 3.05 -12.34
N VAL A 336 1.29 4.04 -11.73
CA VAL A 336 1.91 5.06 -10.90
C VAL A 336 0.96 5.56 -9.79
N LEU A 337 1.50 5.70 -8.59
CA LEU A 337 0.89 6.36 -7.44
C LEU A 337 1.58 7.70 -7.27
N ILE A 338 0.80 8.79 -7.28
CA ILE A 338 1.30 10.15 -7.04
C ILE A 338 0.80 10.61 -5.68
N ILE A 339 1.70 10.98 -4.79
CA ILE A 339 1.39 11.41 -3.43
C ILE A 339 1.53 12.93 -3.35
N ASP A 340 0.44 13.64 -3.05
CA ASP A 340 0.49 15.04 -2.64
C ASP A 340 0.79 15.13 -1.15
N SER A 341 1.73 15.98 -0.75
CA SER A 341 2.25 16.05 0.62
C SER A 341 2.29 17.47 1.16
N PRO A 342 2.36 17.65 2.49
CA PRO A 342 2.66 18.94 3.08
C PRO A 342 4.11 19.36 2.76
N PRO A 343 4.48 20.62 2.99
CA PRO A 343 5.85 21.09 2.80
C PRO A 343 6.84 20.42 3.76
N VAL A 344 8.07 20.18 3.27
CA VAL A 344 9.13 19.50 4.01
C VAL A 344 9.53 20.27 5.28
N THR A 345 9.69 21.59 5.21
CA THR A 345 10.22 22.33 6.36
C THR A 345 9.18 22.61 7.44
N SER A 346 7.90 22.36 7.17
CA SER A 346 6.84 22.58 8.16
C SER A 346 6.67 21.40 9.10
N VAL A 347 6.76 20.17 8.58
CA VAL A 347 6.44 18.94 9.30
C VAL A 347 7.25 17.76 8.75
N SER A 348 7.40 16.70 9.53
CA SER A 348 8.15 15.50 9.13
C SER A 348 7.42 14.62 8.11
N ASP A 349 6.13 14.85 7.86
CA ASP A 349 5.24 14.03 7.03
C ASP A 349 5.85 13.73 5.64
N ALA A 350 6.38 14.74 4.95
CA ALA A 350 7.01 14.55 3.64
C ALA A 350 8.28 13.69 3.71
N SER A 351 9.08 13.83 4.78
CA SER A 351 10.28 13.02 4.99
C SER A 351 9.91 11.56 5.27
N ILE A 352 8.86 11.32 6.04
CA ILE A 352 8.31 9.97 6.31
C ILE A 352 7.83 9.33 4.99
N LEU A 353 7.00 10.05 4.23
CA LEU A 353 6.46 9.56 2.95
C LEU A 353 7.56 9.30 1.91
N SER A 354 8.68 10.03 1.98
CA SER A 354 9.79 9.84 1.05
C SER A 354 10.42 8.44 1.15
N ALA A 355 10.42 7.84 2.35
CA ALA A 355 10.90 6.47 2.55
C ALA A 355 9.99 5.40 1.95
N LEU A 356 8.72 5.73 1.66
CA LEU A 356 7.74 4.84 1.02
C LEU A 356 7.67 5.05 -0.51
N SER A 357 8.46 5.99 -1.03
CA SER A 357 8.41 6.47 -2.41
C SER A 357 9.66 6.09 -3.21
N ASP A 358 9.50 5.79 -4.51
CA ASP A 358 10.61 5.42 -5.39
C ASP A 358 11.35 6.66 -5.93
N GLY A 359 10.69 7.82 -5.87
CA GLY A 359 11.21 9.12 -6.30
C GLY A 359 10.49 10.29 -5.63
N VAL A 360 11.21 11.39 -5.44
CA VAL A 360 10.68 12.65 -4.88
C VAL A 360 10.90 13.79 -5.87
N ILE A 361 9.83 14.56 -6.12
CA ILE A 361 9.88 15.83 -6.84
C ILE A 361 9.67 16.98 -5.86
N MET A 362 10.58 17.95 -5.92
CA MET A 362 10.48 19.18 -5.14
C MET A 362 9.90 20.33 -5.97
N VAL A 363 8.72 20.77 -5.61
CA VAL A 363 8.07 21.96 -6.18
C VAL A 363 8.59 23.20 -5.47
N VAL A 364 9.08 24.16 -6.25
CA VAL A 364 9.58 25.45 -5.78
C VAL A 364 8.81 26.56 -6.48
N GLY A 365 8.23 27.49 -5.72
CA GLY A 365 7.55 28.65 -6.30
C GLY A 365 8.56 29.72 -6.75
N ALA A 366 8.53 30.11 -8.02
CA ALA A 366 9.35 31.18 -8.57
C ALA A 366 9.10 32.50 -7.79
N GLY A 367 10.20 33.12 -7.33
CA GLY A 367 10.16 34.35 -6.52
C GLY A 367 9.51 34.22 -5.14
N GLY A 368 9.08 33.01 -4.74
CA GLY A 368 8.25 32.81 -3.54
C GLY A 368 9.01 32.31 -2.30
N VAL A 369 10.18 31.69 -2.46
CA VAL A 369 10.90 31.03 -1.37
C VAL A 369 12.40 31.33 -1.40
N ASN A 370 12.97 31.64 -0.25
CA ASN A 370 14.41 31.89 -0.08
C ASN A 370 15.20 30.59 -0.33
N ARG A 371 16.31 30.69 -1.07
CA ARG A 371 17.22 29.55 -1.34
C ARG A 371 17.64 28.80 -0.07
N ALA A 372 17.83 29.49 1.06
CA ALA A 372 18.18 28.85 2.33
C ALA A 372 17.12 27.85 2.82
N ILE A 373 15.83 28.16 2.61
CA ILE A 373 14.71 27.27 2.97
C ILE A 373 14.70 26.03 2.06
N ILE A 374 15.00 26.22 0.77
CA ILE A 374 15.12 25.12 -0.19
C ILE A 374 16.28 24.20 0.20
N HIS A 375 17.45 24.75 0.52
CA HIS A 375 18.59 23.96 1.00
C HIS A 375 18.24 23.15 2.25
N LYS A 376 17.61 23.78 3.25
CA LYS A 376 17.15 23.09 4.46
C LYS A 376 16.18 21.94 4.14
N ALA A 377 15.23 22.14 3.23
CA ALA A 377 14.30 21.09 2.80
C ALA A 377 15.04 19.92 2.12
N VAL A 378 15.99 20.22 1.24
CA VAL A 378 16.83 19.21 0.59
C VAL A 378 17.64 18.43 1.61
N ASP A 379 18.25 19.11 2.58
CA ASP A 379 19.07 18.46 3.61
C ASP A 379 18.23 17.53 4.48
N GLN A 380 17.01 17.93 4.85
CA GLN A 380 16.08 17.08 5.61
C GLN A 380 15.64 15.84 4.81
N LEU A 381 15.36 15.99 3.52
CA LEU A 381 15.06 14.84 2.65
C LEU A 381 16.27 13.92 2.47
N LYS A 382 17.49 14.48 2.32
CA LYS A 382 18.72 13.69 2.26
C LYS A 382 18.98 12.90 3.54
N GLN A 383 18.74 13.50 4.71
CA GLN A 383 18.84 12.82 6.00
C GLN A 383 17.85 11.65 6.12
N ALA A 384 16.69 11.75 5.47
CA ALA A 384 15.72 10.66 5.35
C ALA A 384 16.04 9.65 4.23
N ASN A 385 17.21 9.75 3.57
CA ASN A 385 17.60 8.96 2.41
C ASN A 385 16.60 9.02 1.24
N ALA A 386 15.93 10.17 1.07
CA ALA A 386 14.92 10.35 0.03
C ALA A 386 15.54 10.30 -1.38
N PRO A 387 14.96 9.54 -2.33
CA PRO A 387 15.41 9.50 -3.72
C PRO A 387 14.93 10.74 -4.49
N ILE A 388 15.57 11.90 -4.29
CA ILE A 388 15.21 13.15 -4.97
C ILE A 388 15.54 13.04 -6.47
N LEU A 389 14.50 13.09 -7.31
CA LEU A 389 14.64 13.05 -8.77
C LEU A 389 14.97 14.41 -9.36
N GLY A 390 14.46 15.49 -8.75
CA GLY A 390 14.70 16.86 -9.22
C GLY A 390 13.68 17.86 -8.71
N PHE A 391 13.65 19.01 -9.38
CA PHE A 391 12.84 20.17 -9.00
C PHE A 391 11.85 20.55 -10.10
N VAL A 392 10.68 21.05 -9.69
CA VAL A 392 9.69 21.70 -10.56
C VAL A 392 9.59 23.17 -10.13
N LEU A 393 10.00 24.07 -11.01
CA LEU A 393 9.86 25.50 -10.80
C LEU A 393 8.46 25.94 -11.25
N ASN A 394 7.60 26.30 -10.30
CA ASN A 394 6.21 26.67 -10.52
C ASN A 394 6.02 28.19 -10.45
N ARG A 395 4.91 28.72 -10.99
CA ARG A 395 4.57 30.16 -11.02
C ARG A 395 5.55 31.05 -11.80
N MET A 396 6.15 30.50 -12.84
CA MET A 396 6.98 31.28 -13.76
C MET A 396 6.16 32.38 -14.45
N ASN A 397 6.79 33.53 -14.70
CA ASN A 397 6.14 34.62 -15.42
C ASN A 397 6.00 34.25 -16.92
N PRO A 398 4.80 34.37 -17.53
CA PRO A 398 4.58 34.04 -18.94
C PRO A 398 5.49 34.77 -19.94
N LYS A 399 6.07 35.92 -19.56
CA LYS A 399 7.05 36.65 -20.39
C LYS A 399 8.40 35.92 -20.48
N GLU A 400 8.84 35.28 -19.40
CA GLU A 400 10.07 34.48 -19.37
C GLU A 400 9.85 33.10 -20.02
N GLU A 401 8.65 32.54 -19.86
CA GLU A 401 8.23 31.27 -20.46
C GLU A 401 8.20 31.31 -21.99
N ARG A 402 7.71 32.41 -22.60
CA ARG A 402 7.72 32.60 -24.08
C ARG A 402 9.13 32.55 -24.67
N TYR A 403 10.15 33.01 -23.95
CA TYR A 403 11.53 33.02 -24.42
C TYR A 403 12.11 31.60 -24.46
N TYR A 404 11.90 30.82 -23.40
CA TYR A 404 12.35 29.43 -23.31
C TYR A 404 11.64 28.53 -24.34
N TYR A 405 10.32 28.72 -24.51
CA TYR A 405 9.55 27.97 -25.51
C TYR A 405 9.88 28.36 -26.96
N ARG A 406 10.14 29.64 -27.25
CA ARG A 406 10.61 30.06 -28.58
C ARG A 406 11.94 29.38 -28.91
N TYR A 407 12.80 29.15 -27.92
CA TYR A 407 14.03 28.38 -28.09
C TYR A 407 13.76 26.89 -28.35
N TYR A 408 12.89 26.25 -27.55
CA TYR A 408 12.56 24.83 -27.71
C TYR A 408 11.87 24.51 -29.05
N TYR A 409 10.87 25.30 -29.46
CA TYR A 409 10.23 25.14 -30.77
C TYR A 409 11.19 25.41 -31.93
N LYS A 410 12.09 26.39 -31.80
CA LYS A 410 13.14 26.64 -32.79
C LYS A 410 14.13 25.48 -32.87
N TYR A 411 14.44 24.83 -31.76
CA TYR A 411 15.30 23.63 -31.71
C TYR A 411 14.61 22.40 -32.31
N ARG A 412 13.33 22.18 -31.99
CA ARG A 412 12.51 21.11 -32.57
C ARG A 412 12.37 21.30 -34.09
N ASP A 413 12.03 22.51 -34.53
CA ASP A 413 11.94 22.83 -35.95
C ASP A 413 13.28 22.65 -36.67
N TYR A 414 14.42 22.96 -36.02
CA TYR A 414 15.75 22.71 -36.58
C TYR A 414 16.01 21.21 -36.81
N TYR A 415 15.68 20.35 -35.84
CA TYR A 415 15.85 18.91 -35.95
C TYR A 415 14.89 18.24 -36.95
N TYR A 416 13.66 18.74 -37.06
CA TYR A 416 12.66 18.18 -37.98
C TYR A 416 12.70 18.79 -39.40
N LYS A 417 13.24 20.01 -39.59
CA LYS A 417 13.51 20.59 -40.92
C LYS A 417 14.85 20.12 -41.51
N GLY A 418 15.83 19.74 -40.69
CA GLY A 418 17.11 19.20 -41.17
C GLY A 418 17.01 17.84 -41.89
N LYS A 419 15.91 17.10 -41.72
CA LYS A 419 15.66 15.81 -42.41
C LYS A 419 14.93 15.93 -43.76
N LYS A 420 14.58 17.14 -44.21
CA LYS A 420 13.90 17.38 -45.50
C LYS A 420 14.75 18.06 -46.57
N SER A 421 16.06 18.20 -46.37
CA SER A 421 16.98 18.87 -47.31
C SER A 421 18.16 17.98 -47.74
N SER A 422 17.89 16.72 -48.09
CA SER A 422 18.85 15.87 -48.82
C SER A 422 18.10 14.81 -49.64
N LYS A 423 17.28 15.28 -50.57
CA LYS A 423 16.84 14.55 -51.76
C LYS A 423 16.27 15.59 -52.72
N GLU A 424 17.15 16.12 -53.57
CA GLU A 424 17.00 16.27 -55.01
C GLU A 424 18.31 16.82 -55.59
#